data_AF-A0A9X9A4J4-F1
#
_entry.id   AF-A0A9X9A4J4-F1
#
_cell.length_a   1.000
_cell.length_b   1.000
_cell.length_c   1.000
_cell.angle_alpha   90.00
_cell.angle_beta   90.00
_cell.angle_gamma   90.00
#
_symmetry.space_group_name_H-M   'P 1'
#
loop_
_entity.id
_entity.type
_entity.pdbx_description
1 polymer ?
#
loop_
_entity_poly.entity_id
_entity_poly.type
_entity_poly.pdbx_seq_one_letter_code
_entity_poly.pdbx_strand_id
1 'polypeptide(L)'
;PKNPEILDVEVLSNNIPYNMYEDGTTVNVVSTAAYYHVPYPFNLKIKSNSDVAVEENKVGTVTRGTNIFIYREDPNGWVEFSFDTTGEKYWTLKS
;
A
#
# COMPACT_ATOMS: atom_id res chain seq x y z
N PRO A 1 17.70 1.96 5.30
CA PRO A 1 17.55 1.58 3.87
C PRO A 1 16.08 1.25 3.61
N LYS A 2 15.47 1.84 2.58
CA LYS A 2 14.10 1.49 2.17
C LYS A 2 14.13 0.06 1.62
N ASN A 3 13.36 -0.86 2.20
CA ASN A 3 13.24 -2.22 1.67
C ASN A 3 11.88 -2.38 0.99
N PRO A 4 11.81 -2.42 -0.35
CA PRO A 4 10.55 -2.57 -1.08
C PRO A 4 9.89 -3.95 -0.84
N GLU A 5 10.65 -4.93 -0.33
CA GLU A 5 10.16 -6.28 -0.04
C GLU A 5 9.53 -6.40 1.35
N ILE A 6 9.62 -5.35 2.18
CA ILE A 6 9.04 -5.32 3.53
C ILE A 6 7.98 -4.22 3.54
N LEU A 7 6.73 -4.63 3.44
CA LEU A 7 5.62 -3.85 3.93
C LEU A 7 5.32 -4.39 5.34
N ASP A 8 5.68 -3.63 6.36
CA ASP A 8 5.38 -4.03 7.73
C ASP A 8 3.87 -3.86 7.94
N VAL A 9 3.17 -4.99 8.05
CA VAL A 9 1.75 -5.03 8.44
C VAL A 9 1.55 -6.01 9.58
N GLU A 10 2.63 -6.62 10.08
CA GLU A 10 2.59 -7.63 11.14
C GLU A 10 2.45 -6.99 12.51
N VAL A 11 1.70 -5.89 12.59
CA VAL A 11 1.10 -5.38 13.83
C VAL A 11 -0.18 -4.61 13.46
N LEU A 12 -1.35 -5.26 13.57
CA LEU A 12 -2.66 -4.58 13.59
C LEU A 12 -2.90 -3.76 14.89
N SER A 13 -1.84 -3.29 15.55
CA SER A 13 -1.90 -2.57 16.84
C SER A 13 -0.78 -1.53 16.98
N ASN A 14 -1.05 -0.28 16.59
CA ASN A 14 -0.43 0.94 17.16
C ASN A 14 1.10 1.14 17.16
N ASN A 15 1.93 0.22 16.64
CA ASN A 15 3.40 0.31 16.78
C ASN A 15 4.17 0.62 15.49
N ILE A 16 3.52 0.64 14.34
CA ILE A 16 4.15 1.07 13.09
C ILE A 16 3.88 2.58 12.95
N PRO A 17 4.93 3.42 12.86
CA PRO A 17 4.78 4.88 12.77
C PRO A 17 4.38 5.28 11.35
N TYR A 18 3.17 4.88 10.94
CA TYR A 18 2.59 5.33 9.69
C TYR A 18 2.45 6.85 9.70
N ASN A 19 2.83 7.49 8.61
CA ASN A 19 2.48 8.87 8.37
C ASN A 19 1.02 8.90 7.90
N MET A 20 0.13 9.43 8.74
CA MET A 20 -1.29 9.55 8.42
C MET A 20 -1.53 10.81 7.57
N TYR A 21 -2.35 10.68 6.53
CA TYR A 21 -2.83 11.82 5.74
C TYR A 21 -4.19 12.29 6.27
N GLU A 22 -4.57 13.53 5.97
CA GLU A 22 -5.91 14.04 6.32
C GLU A 22 -6.99 13.27 5.55
N ASP A 23 -8.14 13.03 6.18
CA ASP A 23 -9.25 12.32 5.55
C ASP A 23 -9.73 13.05 4.28
N GLY A 24 -9.88 12.30 3.19
CA GLY A 24 -10.26 12.86 1.89
C GLY A 24 -9.11 13.50 1.10
N THR A 25 -7.86 13.38 1.57
CA THR A 25 -6.69 13.81 0.81
C THR A 25 -6.66 13.10 -0.54
N THR A 26 -6.59 13.89 -1.61
CA THR A 26 -6.47 13.40 -2.98
C THR A 26 -5.15 13.85 -3.59
N VAL A 27 -4.52 12.95 -4.35
CA VAL A 27 -3.28 13.23 -5.06
C VAL A 27 -3.35 12.74 -6.50
N ASN A 28 -2.60 13.42 -7.36
CA ASN A 28 -2.39 12.97 -8.73
C ASN A 28 -1.14 12.07 -8.79
N VAL A 29 -1.28 10.89 -9.38
CA VAL A 29 -0.18 9.94 -9.54
C VAL A 29 0.84 10.50 -10.54
N VAL A 30 2.09 10.67 -10.11
CA VAL A 30 3.16 11.28 -10.92
C VAL A 30 4.00 10.24 -11.70
N SER A 31 3.99 8.98 -11.26
CA SER A 31 4.70 7.85 -11.85
C SER A 31 3.82 6.60 -11.84
N THR A 32 3.89 5.80 -12.91
CA THR A 32 3.16 4.53 -12.98
C THR A 32 3.77 3.53 -12.01
N ALA A 33 2.93 2.89 -11.18
CA ALA A 33 3.36 1.92 -10.18
C ALA A 33 2.39 0.73 -10.09
N ALA A 34 2.88 -0.42 -9.64
CA ALA A 34 2.02 -1.55 -9.33
C ALA A 34 1.25 -1.30 -8.02
N TYR A 35 0.03 -1.82 -7.91
CA TYR A 35 -0.72 -1.82 -6.67
C TYR A 35 -1.25 -3.21 -6.31
N TYR A 36 -1.47 -3.40 -5.02
CA TYR A 36 -1.65 -4.71 -4.40
C TYR A 36 -2.79 -4.68 -3.37
N HIS A 37 -3.49 -5.80 -3.19
CA HIS A 37 -4.40 -5.98 -2.06
C HIS A 37 -3.61 -6.37 -0.81
N VAL A 38 -3.71 -5.58 0.26
CA VAL A 38 -3.12 -5.84 1.58
C VAL A 38 -4.02 -5.20 2.66
N PRO A 39 -4.25 -5.82 3.84
CA PRO A 39 -3.82 -7.14 4.31
C PRO A 39 -5.02 -8.11 4.36
N TYR A 40 -5.50 -8.59 3.21
CA TYR A 40 -6.43 -9.72 3.29
C TYR A 40 -5.65 -11.01 3.56
N PRO A 41 -6.06 -11.81 4.55
CA PRO A 41 -5.28 -12.91 5.08
C PRO A 41 -5.16 -14.04 4.06
N PHE A 42 -3.93 -14.40 3.72
CA PHE A 42 -3.59 -15.81 3.54
C PHE A 42 -3.19 -16.32 4.92
N ASN A 43 -4.05 -17.10 5.58
CA ASN A 43 -3.73 -17.84 6.81
C ASN A 43 -2.84 -17.10 7.84
N LEU A 44 -3.16 -15.84 8.16
CA LEU A 44 -2.46 -15.04 9.19
C LEU A 44 -0.98 -14.73 8.91
N LYS A 45 -0.50 -14.81 7.66
CA LYS A 45 0.84 -14.32 7.30
C LYS A 45 0.74 -13.17 6.32
N ILE A 46 0.93 -11.97 6.85
CA ILE A 46 1.28 -10.82 6.02
C ILE A 46 2.75 -11.03 5.65
N LYS A 47 3.10 -10.79 4.38
CA LYS A 47 4.41 -11.07 3.78
C LYS A 47 5.57 -10.36 4.52
N SER A 48 6.04 -11.00 5.59
CA SER A 48 7.36 -10.84 6.19
C SER A 48 8.24 -12.09 5.97
N ASN A 49 7.69 -13.14 5.32
CA ASN A 49 8.40 -14.40 5.02
C ASN A 49 8.65 -14.59 3.52
N SER A 50 9.84 -15.10 3.20
CA SER A 50 10.44 -15.36 1.88
C SER A 50 9.65 -16.28 0.92
N ASP A 51 8.52 -16.83 1.36
CA ASP A 51 7.90 -17.99 0.71
C ASP A 51 6.68 -17.63 -0.14
N VAL A 52 6.30 -16.35 -0.26
CA VAL A 52 5.19 -15.90 -1.10
C VAL A 52 5.60 -14.72 -1.96
N ALA A 53 5.74 -14.95 -3.27
CA ALA A 53 6.24 -13.97 -4.22
C ALA A 53 5.31 -12.74 -4.30
N VAL A 54 5.84 -11.51 -4.25
CA VAL A 54 5.06 -10.25 -4.20
C VAL A 54 4.10 -10.13 -5.39
N GLU A 55 4.46 -10.70 -6.53
CA GLU A 55 3.71 -10.72 -7.78
C GLU A 55 2.34 -11.38 -7.65
N GLU A 56 2.17 -12.33 -6.72
CA GLU A 56 0.90 -13.04 -6.52
C GLU A 56 -0.24 -12.13 -6.00
N ASN A 57 0.09 -10.98 -5.39
CA ASN A 57 -0.90 -10.03 -4.87
C ASN A 57 -1.08 -8.80 -5.78
N LYS A 58 -0.39 -8.77 -6.93
CA LYS A 58 -0.48 -7.65 -7.85
C LYS A 58 -1.87 -7.63 -8.47
N VAL A 59 -2.62 -6.57 -8.18
CA VAL A 59 -3.95 -6.36 -8.76
C VAL A 59 -3.82 -5.70 -10.11
N GLY A 60 -2.93 -4.71 -10.22
CA GLY A 60 -2.76 -3.97 -11.44
C GLY A 60 -1.68 -2.91 -11.35
N THR A 61 -1.81 -1.91 -12.21
CA THR A 61 -0.94 -0.74 -12.27
C THR A 61 -1.77 0.53 -12.19
N VAL A 62 -1.43 1.44 -11.28
CA VAL A 62 -1.96 2.79 -11.25
C VAL A 62 -1.09 3.65 -12.18
N THR A 63 -1.72 4.33 -13.13
CA THR A 63 -1.03 5.09 -14.18
C THR A 63 -0.82 6.54 -13.77
N ARG A 64 0.21 7.16 -14.33
CA ARG A 64 0.41 8.61 -14.23
C ARG A 64 -0.85 9.38 -14.65
N GLY A 65 -1.21 10.42 -13.90
CA GLY A 65 -2.37 11.26 -14.15
C GLY A 65 -3.65 10.80 -13.46
N THR A 66 -3.69 9.58 -12.91
CA THR A 66 -4.82 9.11 -12.12
C THR A 66 -4.92 9.88 -10.79
N ASN A 67 -6.12 10.33 -10.44
CA ASN A 67 -6.40 10.87 -9.10
C ASN A 67 -6.78 9.72 -8.16
N ILE A 68 -6.18 9.70 -6.98
CA ILE A 68 -6.41 8.69 -5.94
C ILE A 68 -6.59 9.37 -4.58
N PHE A 69 -7.28 8.70 -3.67
CA PHE A 69 -7.37 9.08 -2.27
C PHE A 69 -6.26 8.39 -1.49
N ILE A 70 -5.52 9.11 -0.66
CA ILE A 70 -4.43 8.55 0.16
C ILE A 70 -4.77 8.60 1.64
N TYR A 71 -4.31 7.59 2.38
CA TYR A 71 -4.69 7.41 3.78
C TYR A 71 -3.48 7.41 4.71
N ARG A 72 -2.45 6.61 4.37
CA ARG A 72 -1.24 6.49 5.19
C ARG A 72 -0.04 6.03 4.39
N GLU A 73 1.15 6.37 4.87
CA GLU A 73 2.42 5.92 4.32
C GLU A 73 3.23 5.16 5.37
N ASP A 74 3.67 3.96 5.00
CA ASP A 74 4.59 3.11 5.75
C ASP A 74 6.02 3.67 5.70
N PRO A 75 6.86 3.48 6.75
CA PRO A 75 8.26 3.88 6.72
C PRO A 75 9.09 3.36 5.53
N ASN A 76 8.68 2.26 4.90
CA ASN A 76 9.32 1.72 3.70
C ASN A 76 8.83 2.36 2.38
N GLY A 77 7.92 3.34 2.45
CA GLY A 77 7.44 4.11 1.30
C GLY A 77 6.20 3.52 0.62
N TRP A 78 5.55 2.55 1.25
CA TRP A 78 4.27 2.04 0.79
C TRP A 78 3.14 2.99 1.18
N VAL A 79 2.23 3.26 0.24
CA VAL A 79 1.11 4.17 0.43
C VAL A 79 -0.18 3.39 0.31
N GLU A 80 -1.04 3.50 1.33
CA GLU A 80 -2.42 3.03 1.28
C GLU A 80 -3.28 4.06 0.54
N PHE A 81 -4.02 3.61 -0.47
CA PHE A 81 -4.86 4.46 -1.29
C PHE A 81 -6.14 3.77 -1.77
N SER A 82 -7.07 4.53 -2.35
CA SER A 82 -8.22 4.02 -3.09
C SER A 82 -8.48 4.87 -4.35
N PHE A 83 -9.25 4.31 -5.29
CA PHE A 83 -9.69 5.05 -6.49
C PHE A 83 -10.94 5.91 -6.23
N ASP A 84 -11.69 5.64 -5.16
CA ASP A 84 -12.87 6.40 -4.75
C ASP A 84 -13.05 6.40 -3.22
N THR A 85 -13.87 7.32 -2.69
CA THR A 85 -14.06 7.55 -1.24
C THR A 85 -14.72 6.40 -0.48
N THR A 86 -15.39 5.50 -1.20
CA THR A 86 -16.09 4.32 -0.65
C THR A 86 -15.41 3.03 -1.04
N GLY A 87 -14.29 3.14 -1.76
CA GLY A 87 -13.71 2.08 -2.54
C GLY A 87 -12.83 1.16 -1.70
N GLU A 88 -12.48 0.05 -2.32
CA GLU A 88 -11.48 -0.85 -1.78
C GLU A 88 -10.13 -0.13 -1.63
N LYS A 89 -9.41 -0.50 -0.56
CA LYS A 89 -8.09 0.03 -0.28
C LYS A 89 -7.02 -0.90 -0.87
N TYR A 90 -6.00 -0.26 -1.42
CA TYR A 90 -4.85 -0.89 -2.03
C TYR A 90 -3.58 -0.26 -1.49
N TRP A 91 -2.46 -0.95 -1.71
CA TRP A 91 -1.15 -0.42 -1.39
C TRP A 91 -0.29 -0.33 -2.64
N THR A 92 0.48 0.75 -2.77
CA THR A 92 1.45 0.93 -3.84
C THR A 92 2.76 1.45 -3.28
N LEU A 93 3.88 1.10 -3.92
CA LEU A 93 5.19 1.60 -3.53
C LEU A 93 5.44 2.94 -4.21
N LYS A 94 5.69 3.97 -3.41
CA LYS A 94 6.07 5.30 -3.89
C LYS A 94 7.45 5.24 -4.54
N SER A 95 7.53 5.68 -5.80
CA SER A 95 8.77 5.77 -6.56
C SER A 95 9.65 6.92 -6.09
#